data_AF-Q69H12-F1
#
_entry.id   AF-Q69H12-F1
#
_cell.length_a   1.000
_cell.length_b   1.000
_cell.length_c   1.000
_cell.angle_alpha   90.00
_cell.angle_beta   90.00
_cell.angle_gamma   90.00
#
_symmetry.space_group_name_H-M   'P 1'
#
loop_
_entity.id
_entity.type
_entity.pdbx_description
1 polymer ?
#
loop_
_entity_poly.entity_id
_entity_poly.type
_entity_poly.pdbx_seq_one_letter_code
_entity_poly.pdbx_strand_id
1 'polypeptide(L)'
;SYVAFTDTERLIGDAAKNQVAMNPTNTIFDAKRLIGRKYDDPTVQSDMKHWPFRVVNEGGKPKVQVEYKGEMKTFFPEEISSMVLTKMKEIAEAYLGCKVQNAVITVPAYFNDSQRQATKDAGTITGLNVMRIINEPTAAAIAY
;
A
#
# COMPACT_ATOMS: atom_id res chain seq x y z
N SER A 1 -1.03 -1.52 -7.90
CA SER A 1 0.07 -1.03 -7.05
C SER A 1 0.85 -2.22 -6.52
N TYR A 2 2.14 -2.31 -6.87
CA TYR A 2 2.99 -3.46 -6.57
C TYR A 2 4.22 -3.03 -5.77
N VAL A 3 4.60 -3.86 -4.79
CA VAL A 3 5.88 -3.77 -4.07
C VAL A 3 6.46 -5.18 -4.02
N ALA A 4 7.67 -5.38 -4.52
CA ALA A 4 8.37 -6.66 -4.46
C ALA A 4 9.63 -6.56 -3.61
N PHE A 5 9.92 -7.63 -2.88
CA PHE A 5 11.10 -7.76 -2.04
C PHE A 5 12.01 -8.85 -2.62
N THR A 6 13.30 -8.54 -2.77
CA THR A 6 14.31 -9.46 -3.29
C THR A 6 15.45 -9.60 -2.28
N ASP A 7 16.45 -10.41 -2.59
CA ASP A 7 17.64 -10.58 -1.73
C ASP A 7 18.49 -9.31 -1.63
N THR A 8 18.34 -8.38 -2.58
CA THR A 8 19.20 -7.19 -2.69
C THR A 8 18.42 -5.91 -2.48
N GLU A 9 17.19 -5.82 -2.97
CA GLU A 9 16.47 -4.55 -3.07
C GLU A 9 14.96 -4.69 -2.95
N ARG A 10 14.31 -3.54 -2.85
CA ARG A 10 12.86 -3.42 -2.86
C ARG A 10 12.43 -2.71 -4.13
N LEU A 11 11.66 -3.41 -4.96
CA LEU A 11 11.12 -2.89 -6.21
C LEU A 11 9.70 -2.34 -5.97
N ILE A 12 9.34 -1.23 -6.63
CA ILE A 12 8.02 -0.60 -6.51
C ILE A 12 7.52 -0.22 -7.89
N GLY A 13 6.23 -0.41 -8.15
CA GLY A 13 5.60 -0.06 -9.43
C GLY A 13 5.87 -1.10 -10.52
N ASP A 14 6.21 -0.64 -11.73
CA ASP A 14 6.36 -1.51 -12.90
C ASP A 14 7.47 -2.55 -12.73
N ALA A 15 8.59 -2.18 -12.12
CA ALA A 15 9.68 -3.11 -11.82
C ALA A 15 9.20 -4.28 -10.95
N ALA A 16 8.37 -4.01 -9.93
CA ALA A 16 7.78 -5.05 -9.09
C ALA A 16 6.76 -5.91 -9.85
N LYS A 17 5.92 -5.30 -10.69
CA LYS A 17 4.90 -6.01 -11.47
C LYS A 17 5.53 -6.95 -12.50
N ASN A 18 6.59 -6.52 -13.19
CA ASN A 18 7.21 -7.28 -14.27
C ASN A 18 7.85 -8.60 -13.81
N GLN A 19 8.30 -8.68 -12.55
CA GLN A 19 8.93 -9.88 -12.00
C GLN A 19 7.98 -10.76 -11.16
N VAL A 20 6.69 -10.44 -11.09
CA VAL A 20 5.72 -11.17 -10.24
C VAL A 20 5.66 -12.66 -10.53
N ALA A 21 5.86 -13.08 -11.79
CA ALA A 21 5.85 -14.50 -12.18
C ALA A 21 7.08 -15.25 -11.66
N MET A 22 8.21 -14.56 -11.44
CA MET A 22 9.46 -15.15 -10.96
C MET A 22 9.55 -15.15 -9.43
N ASN A 23 8.90 -14.20 -8.77
CA ASN A 23 8.94 -14.03 -7.31
C ASN A 23 7.54 -13.75 -6.72
N PRO A 24 6.57 -14.66 -6.90
CA PRO A 24 5.17 -14.38 -6.58
C PRO A 24 4.91 -14.23 -5.08
N THR A 25 5.63 -14.97 -4.22
CA THR A 25 5.43 -14.98 -2.76
C THR A 25 5.93 -13.72 -2.07
N ASN A 26 6.92 -13.02 -2.65
CA ASN A 26 7.47 -11.78 -2.11
C ASN A 26 7.05 -10.54 -2.92
N THR A 27 6.06 -10.68 -3.80
CA THR A 27 5.49 -9.59 -4.59
C THR A 27 4.10 -9.25 -4.10
N ILE A 28 4.00 -8.17 -3.35
CA ILE A 28 2.78 -7.72 -2.71
C ILE A 28 2.01 -6.80 -3.66
N PHE A 29 0.74 -7.13 -3.84
CA PHE A 29 -0.26 -6.31 -4.51
C PHE A 29 -1.53 -6.30 -3.67
N ASP A 30 -2.53 -5.52 -4.07
CA ASP A 30 -3.82 -5.48 -3.38
C ASP A 30 -3.78 -5.14 -1.88
N ALA A 31 -2.72 -4.49 -1.39
CA ALA A 31 -2.62 -4.02 0.00
C ALA A 31 -3.82 -3.14 0.42
N LYS A 32 -4.45 -2.44 -0.54
CA LYS A 32 -5.68 -1.65 -0.33
C LYS A 32 -6.88 -2.50 0.11
N ARG A 33 -6.89 -3.82 -0.15
CA ARG A 33 -7.93 -4.74 0.34
C ARG A 33 -7.76 -5.07 1.82
N LEU A 34 -6.54 -4.96 2.35
CA LEU A 34 -6.19 -5.25 3.75
C LEU A 34 -6.20 -4.01 4.65
N ILE A 35 -5.96 -2.82 4.08
CA ILE A 35 -5.77 -1.58 4.86
C ILE A 35 -6.98 -1.26 5.75
N GLY A 36 -6.72 -0.97 7.02
CA GLY A 36 -7.74 -0.67 8.04
C GLY A 36 -8.72 -1.80 8.36
N ARG A 37 -8.43 -3.04 7.96
CA ARG A 37 -9.21 -4.23 8.33
C ARG A 37 -8.56 -5.01 9.46
N LYS A 38 -9.36 -5.86 10.10
CA LYS A 38 -8.87 -6.89 11.02
C LYS A 38 -8.51 -8.14 10.26
N TYR A 39 -7.59 -8.94 10.82
CA TYR A 39 -7.16 -10.18 10.20
C TYR A 39 -8.33 -11.17 10.02
N ASP A 40 -9.24 -11.22 10.99
CA ASP A 40 -10.40 -12.10 11.02
C ASP A 40 -11.61 -11.61 10.20
N ASP A 41 -11.50 -10.46 9.53
CA ASP A 41 -12.54 -9.96 8.62
C ASP A 41 -12.83 -11.02 7.52
N PRO A 42 -14.08 -11.44 7.31
CA PRO A 42 -14.42 -12.45 6.30
C PRO A 42 -13.92 -12.12 4.90
N THR A 43 -13.86 -10.83 4.56
CA THR A 43 -13.32 -10.38 3.27
C THR A 43 -11.81 -10.62 3.18
N VAL A 44 -11.06 -10.37 4.25
CA VAL A 44 -9.62 -10.68 4.34
C VAL A 44 -9.39 -12.18 4.25
N GLN A 45 -10.14 -12.98 4.99
CA GLN A 45 -10.04 -14.45 4.96
C GLN A 45 -10.38 -15.04 3.58
N SER A 46 -11.33 -14.43 2.86
CA SER A 46 -11.65 -14.82 1.49
C SER A 46 -10.54 -14.42 0.52
N ASP A 47 -10.10 -13.16 0.56
CA ASP A 47 -9.10 -12.63 -0.38
C ASP A 47 -7.74 -13.33 -0.22
N MET A 48 -7.35 -13.70 1.02
CA MET A 48 -6.13 -14.47 1.31
C MET A 48 -6.02 -15.81 0.57
N LYS A 49 -7.13 -16.41 0.15
CA LYS A 49 -7.13 -17.68 -0.61
C LYS A 49 -6.66 -17.50 -2.06
N HIS A 50 -6.62 -16.25 -2.54
CA HIS A 50 -6.33 -15.93 -3.93
C HIS A 50 -4.95 -15.26 -4.10
N TRP A 51 -4.26 -14.96 -3.00
CA TRP A 51 -2.94 -14.34 -3.07
C TRP A 51 -1.80 -15.37 -2.95
N PRO A 52 -0.70 -15.19 -3.69
CA PRO A 52 0.47 -16.05 -3.59
C PRO A 52 1.35 -15.74 -2.37
N PHE A 53 1.20 -14.55 -1.78
CA PHE A 53 1.95 -14.11 -0.61
C PHE A 53 1.20 -14.42 0.69
N ARG A 54 1.96 -14.53 1.78
CA ARG A 54 1.41 -14.88 3.09
C ARG A 54 0.93 -13.63 3.83
N VAL A 55 -0.22 -13.75 4.49
CA VAL A 55 -0.71 -12.76 5.46
C VAL A 55 -0.74 -13.42 6.84
N VAL A 56 -0.22 -12.74 7.85
CA VAL A 56 -0.15 -13.19 9.25
C VAL A 56 -0.92 -12.26 10.16
N ASN A 57 -1.33 -12.77 11.31
CA ASN A 57 -2.05 -12.01 12.34
C ASN A 57 -1.07 -11.47 13.38
N GLU A 58 -1.03 -10.16 13.55
CA GLU A 58 -0.32 -9.50 14.66
C GLU A 58 -1.32 -8.67 15.46
N GLY A 59 -1.68 -9.13 16.66
CA GLY A 59 -2.59 -8.40 17.54
C GLY A 59 -3.98 -8.12 16.95
N GLY A 60 -4.48 -9.01 16.08
CA GLY A 60 -5.77 -8.85 15.39
C GLY A 60 -5.67 -8.09 14.07
N LYS A 61 -4.50 -7.57 13.70
CA LYS A 61 -4.28 -6.85 12.43
C LYS A 61 -3.55 -7.74 11.42
N PRO A 62 -3.90 -7.65 10.12
CA PRO A 62 -3.19 -8.37 9.09
C PRO A 62 -1.85 -7.72 8.79
N LYS A 63 -0.80 -8.52 8.63
CA LYS A 63 0.50 -8.12 8.06
C LYS A 63 0.86 -9.04 6.91
N VAL A 64 1.40 -8.49 5.83
CA VAL A 64 2.02 -9.30 4.79
C VAL A 64 3.37 -9.80 5.28
N GLN A 65 3.69 -11.07 5.04
CA GLN A 65 4.97 -11.67 5.38
C GLN A 65 5.74 -11.98 4.09
N VAL A 66 6.99 -11.54 4.03
CA VAL A 66 7.88 -11.69 2.88
C VAL A 66 9.28 -12.06 3.34
N GLU A 67 10.06 -12.68 2.47
CA GLU A 67 11.50 -12.78 2.60
C GLU A 67 12.15 -11.55 1.95
N TYR A 68 13.00 -10.85 2.68
CA TYR A 68 13.71 -9.68 2.20
C TYR A 68 15.14 -9.70 2.72
N LYS A 69 16.12 -9.76 1.81
CA LYS A 69 17.56 -9.88 2.15
C LYS A 69 17.87 -11.11 3.02
N GLY A 70 17.26 -12.26 2.71
CA GLY A 70 17.44 -13.50 3.47
C GLY A 70 16.79 -13.51 4.86
N GLU A 71 16.00 -12.49 5.21
CA GLU A 71 15.29 -12.40 6.48
C GLU A 71 13.78 -12.38 6.27
N MET A 72 13.04 -13.09 7.12
CA MET A 72 11.59 -12.99 7.17
C MET A 72 11.18 -11.65 7.78
N LYS A 73 10.42 -10.85 7.03
CA LYS A 73 9.88 -9.56 7.47
C LYS A 73 8.38 -9.53 7.34
N THR A 74 7.75 -8.70 8.16
CA THR A 74 6.31 -8.48 8.15
C THR A 74 6.02 -7.00 8.05
N PHE A 75 5.06 -6.63 7.21
CA PHE A 75 4.66 -5.24 7.00
C PHE A 75 3.16 -5.09 7.15
N PHE A 76 2.73 -4.00 7.79
CA PHE A 76 1.34 -3.58 7.77
C PHE A 76 0.92 -3.11 6.37
N PRO A 77 -0.37 -3.20 6.01
CA PRO A 77 -0.88 -2.71 4.73
C PRO A 77 -0.59 -1.23 4.47
N GLU A 78 -0.62 -0.40 5.51
CA GLU A 78 -0.26 1.02 5.47
C GLU A 78 1.23 1.24 5.16
N GLU A 79 2.13 0.36 5.60
CA GLU A 79 3.56 0.42 5.25
C GLU A 79 3.79 0.04 3.78
N ILE A 80 3.09 -0.97 3.27
CA ILE A 80 3.15 -1.31 1.83
C ILE A 80 2.57 -0.16 0.99
N SER A 81 1.47 0.43 1.43
CA SER A 81 0.86 1.57 0.75
C SER A 81 1.76 2.81 0.80
N SER A 82 2.48 3.05 1.89
CA SER A 82 3.44 4.16 2.00
C SER A 82 4.61 3.99 1.03
N MET A 83 5.09 2.77 0.77
CA MET A 83 6.11 2.52 -0.25
C MET A 83 5.62 2.93 -1.65
N VAL A 84 4.36 2.62 -1.98
CA VAL A 84 3.75 3.06 -3.25
C VAL A 84 3.63 4.59 -3.29
N LEU A 85 3.19 5.22 -2.18
CA LEU A 85 3.09 6.69 -2.09
C LEU A 85 4.47 7.36 -2.18
N THR A 86 5.52 6.75 -1.63
CA THR A 86 6.91 7.23 -1.78
C THR A 86 7.30 7.25 -3.24
N LYS A 87 6.98 6.18 -4.00
CA LYS A 87 7.24 6.17 -5.44
C LYS A 87 6.47 7.27 -6.18
N MET A 88 5.22 7.51 -5.82
CA MET A 88 4.42 8.59 -6.42
C MET A 88 4.98 9.98 -6.07
N LYS A 89 5.44 10.18 -4.83
CA LYS A 89 6.11 11.39 -4.39
C LYS A 89 7.39 11.62 -5.20
N GLU A 90 8.25 10.60 -5.34
CA GLU A 90 9.48 10.69 -6.14
C GLU A 90 9.21 11.06 -7.60
N ILE A 91 8.17 10.49 -8.22
CA ILE A 91 7.76 10.83 -9.59
C ILE A 91 7.36 12.31 -9.68
N ALA A 92 6.57 12.80 -8.72
CA ALA A 92 6.16 14.20 -8.69
C ALA A 92 7.36 15.14 -8.41
N GLU A 93 8.26 14.78 -7.50
CA GLU A 93 9.48 15.56 -7.21
C GLU A 93 10.41 15.62 -8.43
N ALA A 94 10.58 14.52 -9.16
CA ALA A 94 11.37 14.49 -10.40
C ALA A 94 10.76 15.37 -11.50
N TYR A 95 9.44 15.39 -11.62
CA TYR A 95 8.73 16.24 -12.58
C TYR A 95 8.82 17.73 -12.21
N LEU A 96 8.68 18.06 -10.93
CA LEU A 96 8.65 19.45 -10.44
C LEU A 96 10.05 20.04 -10.17
N GLY A 97 11.07 19.20 -9.99
CA GLY A 97 12.43 19.62 -9.61
C GLY A 97 12.55 20.12 -8.17
N CYS A 98 11.56 19.86 -7.31
CA CYS A 98 11.54 20.32 -5.92
C CYS A 98 10.86 19.30 -4.99
N LYS A 99 10.96 19.52 -3.67
CA LYS A 99 10.37 18.63 -2.66
C LYS A 99 8.85 18.77 -2.57
N VAL A 100 8.16 17.64 -2.56
CA VAL A 100 6.69 17.57 -2.43
C VAL A 100 6.35 17.22 -0.99
N GLN A 101 5.68 18.14 -0.30
CA GLN A 101 5.33 17.98 1.12
C GLN A 101 3.84 17.77 1.35
N ASN A 102 2.97 18.38 0.55
CA ASN A 102 1.52 18.36 0.77
C ASN A 102 0.83 17.47 -0.26
N ALA A 103 -0.16 16.70 0.16
CA ALA A 103 -0.95 15.86 -0.73
C ALA A 103 -2.42 15.74 -0.30
N VAL A 104 -3.29 15.55 -1.29
CA VAL A 104 -4.64 15.04 -1.10
C VAL A 104 -4.66 13.60 -1.61
N ILE A 105 -5.18 12.68 -0.80
CA ILE A 105 -5.21 11.24 -1.15
C ILE A 105 -6.68 10.81 -1.28
N THR A 106 -7.00 10.10 -2.37
CA THR A 106 -8.35 9.60 -2.63
C THR A 106 -8.57 8.21 -2.02
N VAL A 107 -9.80 7.93 -1.58
CA VAL A 107 -10.23 6.61 -1.10
C VAL A 107 -11.60 6.23 -1.69
N PRO A 108 -11.96 4.94 -1.74
CA PRO A 108 -13.32 4.54 -2.13
C PRO A 108 -14.36 5.14 -1.21
N ALA A 109 -15.53 5.52 -1.77
CA ALA A 109 -16.58 6.17 -0.98
C ALA A 109 -17.08 5.30 0.20
N TYR A 110 -17.03 3.98 0.04
CA TYR A 110 -17.44 3.00 1.06
C TYR A 110 -16.38 2.71 2.13
N PHE A 111 -15.19 3.34 2.08
CA PHE A 111 -14.20 3.18 3.14
C PHE A 111 -14.73 3.75 4.46
N ASN A 112 -14.64 2.94 5.51
CA ASN A 112 -14.95 3.35 6.87
C ASN A 112 -13.80 4.20 7.49
N ASP A 113 -14.02 4.68 8.71
CA ASP A 113 -13.06 5.57 9.40
C ASP A 113 -11.70 4.92 9.63
N SER A 114 -11.65 3.63 9.97
CA SER A 114 -10.39 2.92 10.19
C SER A 114 -9.57 2.81 8.89
N GLN A 115 -10.23 2.54 7.76
CA GLN A 115 -9.57 2.45 6.45
C GLN A 115 -9.10 3.83 5.95
N ARG A 116 -9.88 4.89 6.23
CA ARG A 116 -9.49 6.28 5.95
C ARG A 116 -8.27 6.69 6.77
N GLN A 117 -8.29 6.39 8.07
CA GLN A 117 -7.18 6.70 8.96
C GLN A 117 -5.91 5.93 8.56
N ALA A 118 -5.99 4.63 8.31
CA ALA A 118 -4.84 3.84 7.87
C ALA A 118 -4.26 4.34 6.51
N THR A 119 -5.11 4.81 5.60
CA THR A 119 -4.64 5.44 4.35
C THR A 119 -3.94 6.78 4.61
N LYS A 120 -4.44 7.57 5.55
CA LYS A 120 -3.79 8.81 6.01
C LYS A 120 -2.44 8.52 6.69
N ASP A 121 -2.38 7.46 7.49
CA ASP A 121 -1.15 7.01 8.15
C ASP A 121 -0.10 6.60 7.12
N ALA A 122 -0.49 5.87 6.06
CA ALA A 122 0.40 5.57 4.95
C ALA A 122 1.01 6.84 4.32
N GLY A 123 0.22 7.89 4.11
CA GLY A 123 0.72 9.19 3.65
C GLY A 123 1.68 9.85 4.64
N THR A 124 1.37 9.78 5.93
CA THR A 124 2.25 10.30 6.99
C THR A 124 3.59 9.57 7.03
N ILE A 125 3.60 8.23 6.89
CA ILE A 125 4.83 7.41 6.85
C ILE A 125 5.71 7.79 5.66
N THR A 126 5.13 8.15 4.52
CA THR A 126 5.85 8.68 3.33
C THR A 126 6.47 10.08 3.58
N GLY A 127 6.13 10.74 4.69
CA GLY A 127 6.51 12.12 4.95
C GLY A 127 5.72 13.12 4.09
N LEU A 128 4.44 12.82 3.83
CA LEU A 128 3.48 13.75 3.25
C LEU A 128 2.57 14.31 4.34
N ASN A 129 2.34 15.62 4.31
CA ASN A 129 1.22 16.26 4.98
C ASN A 129 -0.06 15.97 4.19
N VAL A 130 -0.87 15.04 4.70
CA VAL A 130 -2.14 14.65 4.09
C VAL A 130 -3.19 15.72 4.43
N MET A 131 -3.35 16.68 3.53
CA MET A 131 -4.27 17.83 3.70
C MET A 131 -5.72 17.39 3.80
N ARG A 132 -6.09 16.38 3.01
CA ARG A 132 -7.45 15.82 3.00
C ARG A 132 -7.45 14.40 2.46
N ILE A 133 -8.32 13.57 3.02
CA ILE A 133 -8.79 12.34 2.38
C ILE A 133 -10.12 12.64 1.71
N ILE A 134 -10.21 12.44 0.39
CA ILE A 134 -11.45 12.68 -0.37
C ILE A 134 -11.94 11.38 -1.01
N ASN A 135 -13.23 11.31 -1.29
CA ASN A 135 -13.80 10.17 -2.00
C ASN A 135 -13.38 10.19 -3.47
N GLU A 136 -12.99 9.05 -4.02
CA GLU A 136 -12.70 8.86 -5.44
C GLU A 136 -13.80 9.41 -6.37
N PRO A 137 -15.11 9.12 -6.18
CA PRO A 137 -16.16 9.70 -7.03
C PRO A 137 -16.28 11.22 -6.88
N THR A 138 -15.98 11.78 -5.71
CA THR A 138 -15.96 13.25 -5.52
C THR A 138 -14.79 13.88 -6.25
N ALA A 139 -13.61 13.25 -6.21
CA ALA A 139 -12.44 13.71 -6.96
C ALA A 139 -12.71 13.68 -8.48
N ALA A 140 -13.35 12.61 -8.96
CA ALA A 140 -13.78 12.51 -10.36
C ALA A 140 -14.75 13.63 -10.72
N ALA A 141 -15.78 13.89 -9.90
CA ALA A 141 -16.74 14.96 -10.14
C ALA A 141 -16.14 16.37 -10.11
N ILE A 142 -15.06 16.61 -9.35
CA ILE A 142 -14.32 17.89 -9.36
C ILE A 142 -13.53 18.07 -10.67
N ALA A 143 -13.13 16.98 -11.31
CA ALA A 143 -12.29 17.03 -12.51
C ALA A 143 -13.09 17.25 -13.82
N TYR A 144 -14.41 17.04 -13.79
CA TYR A 144 -15.34 17.31 -14.91
C TYR A 144 -15.98 18.70 -14.75
#